data_AF-A0A7C1IGJ0-F1
#
_entry.id   AF-A0A7C1IGJ0-F1
#
_cell.length_a   1.000
_cell.length_b   1.000
_cell.length_c   1.000
_cell.angle_alpha   90.00
_cell.angle_beta   90.00
_cell.angle_gamma   90.00
#
_symmetry.space_group_name_H-M   'P 1'
#
loop_
_entity.id
_entity.type
_entity.pdbx_description
1 polymer ?
#
loop_
_entity_poly.entity_id
_entity_poly.type
_entity_poly.pdbx_seq_one_letter_code
_entity_poly.pdbx_strand_id
1 'polypeptide(L)'
;MIEIVSSIGRSSLSEWSKHDYRVILKTFLTWAGKEDEVKWIKATKPRMLPNEILSEQEISDLIDNAQNLRDKAFIACLYEGGFRISELGGLRMKDVEFDRYGAIAMVEGKTGMRRVRLIWSVPYLAQWLEAHPQRDDRTALIWVKMNGEPLMYQAIRTQLQKIAKRAGIKKKVNPHNFRHSRSTHLASRLTESQMEEYLGWAQGSRMPSIYVHLSGRDLDGDLLKMYGLEARHDEPIKLKMQECPHCRTVNTAGARICINCRKPLVVEEAMDREEQLKEMLRVMIELTAKDPEMKAKLGKLFS
;
A
#
# COMPACT_ATOMS: atom_id res chain seq x y z
N MET A 1 -26.37 -6.88 35.55
CA MET A 1 -25.36 -6.04 34.85
C MET A 1 -23.96 -6.66 34.86
N ILE A 2 -23.45 -7.06 36.03
CA ILE A 2 -22.12 -7.70 36.16
C ILE A 2 -21.98 -8.93 35.26
N GLU A 3 -23.01 -9.76 35.16
CA GLU A 3 -23.02 -10.94 34.28
C GLU A 3 -22.89 -10.60 32.79
N ILE A 4 -23.52 -9.51 32.32
CA ILE A 4 -23.43 -9.06 30.92
C ILE A 4 -22.01 -8.59 30.61
N VAL A 5 -21.40 -7.80 31.50
CA VAL A 5 -20.00 -7.37 31.32
C VAL A 5 -19.04 -8.57 31.37
N SER A 6 -19.33 -9.54 32.24
CA SER A 6 -18.57 -10.79 32.35
C SER A 6 -18.71 -11.68 31.10
N SER A 7 -19.90 -11.76 30.50
CA SER A 7 -20.12 -12.52 29.27
C SER A 7 -19.42 -11.88 28.07
N ILE A 8 -19.42 -10.54 27.98
CA ILE A 8 -18.61 -9.81 26.99
C ILE A 8 -17.13 -10.15 27.16
N GLY A 9 -16.61 -10.18 28.39
CA GLY A 9 -15.21 -10.52 28.67
C GLY A 9 -14.83 -11.94 28.23
N ARG A 10 -15.72 -12.92 28.48
CA ARG A 10 -15.54 -14.34 28.14
C ARG A 10 -15.81 -14.68 26.68
N SER A 11 -16.40 -13.76 25.92
CA SER A 11 -16.69 -13.99 24.50
C SER A 11 -15.43 -14.16 23.66
N SER A 12 -15.56 -14.86 22.52
CA SER A 12 -14.51 -15.01 21.49
C SER A 12 -14.32 -13.75 20.63
N LEU A 13 -14.94 -12.62 21.00
CA LEU A 13 -14.84 -11.36 20.29
C LEU A 13 -13.43 -10.76 20.41
N SER A 14 -13.09 -9.89 19.46
CA SER A 14 -11.83 -9.13 19.54
C SER A 14 -11.83 -8.16 20.73
N GLU A 15 -10.66 -7.82 21.26
CA GLU A 15 -10.54 -6.87 22.38
C GLU A 15 -11.16 -5.50 22.05
N TRP A 16 -11.07 -5.05 20.79
CA TRP A 16 -11.75 -3.85 20.30
C TRP A 16 -13.28 -3.99 20.34
N SER A 17 -13.81 -5.13 19.89
CA SER A 17 -15.25 -5.39 19.97
C SER A 17 -15.73 -5.42 21.42
N LYS A 18 -14.99 -6.08 22.33
CA LYS A 18 -15.30 -6.09 23.77
C LYS A 18 -15.30 -4.68 24.37
N HIS A 19 -14.33 -3.84 23.96
CA HIS A 19 -14.29 -2.43 24.33
C HIS A 19 -15.55 -1.69 23.87
N ASP A 20 -15.92 -1.80 22.59
CA ASP A 20 -17.09 -1.13 22.03
C ASP A 20 -18.39 -1.55 22.73
N TYR A 21 -18.57 -2.85 23.01
CA TYR A 21 -19.72 -3.32 23.78
C TYR A 21 -19.78 -2.71 25.18
N ARG A 22 -18.64 -2.56 25.87
CA ARG A 22 -18.59 -1.89 27.19
C ARG A 22 -18.92 -0.40 27.07
N VAL A 23 -18.46 0.29 26.02
CA VAL A 23 -18.78 1.70 25.77
C VAL A 23 -20.28 1.86 25.49
N ILE A 24 -20.84 1.07 24.59
CA ILE A 24 -22.27 1.12 24.23
C ILE A 24 -23.13 0.87 25.47
N LEU A 25 -22.83 -0.18 26.24
CA LEU A 25 -23.56 -0.51 27.45
C LEU A 25 -23.52 0.64 28.47
N LYS A 26 -22.34 1.24 28.67
CA LYS A 26 -22.16 2.37 29.57
C LYS A 26 -22.97 3.58 29.11
N THR A 27 -22.86 3.96 27.84
CA THR A 27 -23.59 5.10 27.26
C THR A 27 -25.11 4.91 27.35
N PHE A 28 -25.61 3.71 27.00
CA PHE A 28 -27.03 3.41 27.06
C PHE A 28 -27.60 3.49 28.48
N LEU A 29 -26.90 2.92 29.45
CA LEU A 29 -27.36 2.92 30.84
C LEU A 29 -27.21 4.29 31.52
N THR A 30 -26.19 5.07 31.16
CA THR A 30 -26.08 6.47 31.57
C THR A 30 -27.25 7.29 31.01
N TRP A 31 -27.60 7.12 29.73
CA TRP A 31 -28.78 7.75 29.13
C TRP A 31 -30.08 7.33 29.81
N ALA A 32 -30.19 6.09 30.25
CA ALA A 32 -31.33 5.57 31.01
C ALA A 32 -31.37 6.00 32.49
N GLY A 33 -30.49 6.91 32.94
CA GLY A 33 -30.46 7.44 34.30
C GLY A 33 -29.78 6.54 35.34
N LYS A 34 -29.05 5.50 34.92
CA LYS A 34 -28.38 4.53 35.80
C LYS A 34 -26.88 4.73 35.91
N GLU A 35 -26.44 5.98 36.03
CA GLU A 35 -25.02 6.32 35.98
C GLU A 35 -24.19 5.68 37.10
N ASP A 36 -24.71 5.62 38.32
CA ASP A 36 -24.03 5.02 39.47
C ASP A 36 -23.78 3.52 39.30
N GLU A 37 -24.69 2.82 38.62
CA GLU A 37 -24.56 1.37 38.40
C GLU A 37 -23.47 1.01 37.37
N VAL A 38 -23.01 1.97 36.54
CA VAL A 38 -22.03 1.73 35.46
C VAL A 38 -20.65 2.35 35.68
N LYS A 39 -20.44 3.10 36.77
CA LYS A 39 -19.15 3.76 37.07
C LYS A 39 -17.97 2.79 37.12
N TRP A 40 -18.18 1.57 37.59
CA TRP A 40 -17.16 0.53 37.69
C TRP A 40 -16.74 -0.08 36.33
N ILE A 41 -17.53 0.11 35.27
CA ILE A 41 -17.23 -0.43 33.94
C ILE A 41 -16.08 0.39 33.33
N LYS A 42 -14.90 -0.23 33.27
CA LYS A 42 -13.72 0.33 32.58
C LYS A 42 -13.73 -0.08 31.11
N ALA A 43 -13.80 0.90 30.23
CA ALA A 43 -13.59 0.76 28.79
C ALA A 43 -12.20 1.31 28.44
N THR A 44 -11.15 0.62 28.85
CA THR A 44 -9.78 0.97 28.42
C THR A 44 -9.62 0.62 26.95
N LYS A 45 -9.07 1.53 26.15
CA LYS A 45 -8.76 1.23 24.74
C LYS A 45 -7.69 0.14 24.68
N PRO A 46 -7.91 -0.95 23.93
CA PRO A 46 -6.87 -1.95 23.70
C PRO A 46 -5.62 -1.29 23.10
N ARG A 47 -4.44 -1.72 23.52
CA ARG A 47 -3.20 -1.31 22.85
C ARG A 47 -3.15 -1.95 21.47
N MET A 48 -2.65 -1.21 20.47
CA MET A 48 -2.42 -1.77 19.15
C MET A 48 -1.41 -2.91 19.25
N LEU A 49 -1.74 -4.03 18.63
CA LEU A 49 -0.88 -5.21 18.64
C LEU A 49 0.06 -5.15 17.42
N PRO A 50 1.33 -5.60 17.55
CA PRO A 50 2.25 -5.68 16.40
C PRO A 50 1.72 -6.51 15.22
N ASN A 51 0.79 -7.43 15.46
CA ASN A 51 0.15 -8.25 14.43
C ASN A 51 -0.85 -7.48 13.54
N GLU A 52 -1.14 -6.21 13.84
CA GLU A 52 -1.99 -5.34 13.03
C GLU A 52 -1.19 -4.48 12.03
N ILE A 53 0.15 -4.48 12.15
CA ILE A 53 1.08 -3.75 11.30
C ILE A 53 1.65 -4.68 10.22
N LEU A 54 1.42 -4.31 8.96
CA LEU A 54 1.98 -4.92 7.77
C LEU A 54 3.36 -4.33 7.52
N SER A 55 4.37 -5.18 7.39
CA SER A 55 5.72 -4.81 6.98
C SER A 55 5.76 -4.42 5.50
N GLU A 56 6.76 -3.65 5.08
CA GLU A 56 6.94 -3.29 3.67
C GLU A 56 7.04 -4.52 2.75
N GLN A 57 7.65 -5.61 3.24
CA GLN A 57 7.73 -6.87 2.50
C GLN A 57 6.35 -7.49 2.30
N GLU A 58 5.52 -7.55 3.35
CA GLU A 58 4.15 -8.06 3.24
C GLU A 58 3.32 -7.21 2.26
N ILE A 59 3.57 -5.90 2.16
CA ILE A 59 2.92 -5.05 1.14
C ILE A 59 3.36 -5.46 -0.27
N SER A 60 4.65 -5.69 -0.50
CA SER A 60 5.15 -6.18 -1.79
C SER A 60 4.54 -7.53 -2.14
N ASP A 61 4.52 -8.47 -1.19
CA ASP A 61 3.98 -9.81 -1.40
C ASP A 61 2.48 -9.77 -1.77
N LEU A 62 1.72 -8.84 -1.17
CA LEU A 62 0.31 -8.59 -1.54
C LEU A 62 0.18 -8.09 -2.98
N ILE A 63 1.06 -7.19 -3.43
CA ILE A 63 1.04 -6.69 -4.81
C ILE A 63 1.41 -7.80 -5.79
N ASP A 64 2.45 -8.57 -5.50
CA ASP A 64 2.92 -9.63 -6.38
C ASP A 64 1.88 -10.75 -6.54
N ASN A 65 1.11 -11.03 -5.48
CA ASN A 65 0.02 -12.01 -5.48
C ASN A 65 -1.36 -11.45 -5.91
N ALA A 66 -1.43 -10.19 -6.35
CA ALA A 66 -2.62 -9.62 -6.96
C ALA A 66 -2.70 -10.00 -8.45
N GLN A 67 -3.86 -10.49 -8.88
CA GLN A 67 -4.02 -11.10 -10.21
C GLN A 67 -4.25 -10.08 -11.34
N ASN A 68 -4.64 -8.84 -11.01
CA ASN A 68 -4.98 -7.83 -12.00
C ASN A 68 -4.33 -6.49 -11.64
N LEU A 69 -4.16 -5.64 -12.67
CA LEU A 69 -3.50 -4.34 -12.54
C LEU A 69 -4.21 -3.41 -11.56
N ARG A 70 -5.55 -3.44 -11.55
CA ARG A 70 -6.37 -2.66 -10.62
C ARG A 70 -6.02 -2.95 -9.16
N ASP A 71 -5.98 -4.23 -8.78
CA ASP A 71 -5.75 -4.64 -7.39
C ASP A 71 -4.32 -4.31 -6.97
N LYS A 72 -3.34 -4.46 -7.88
CA LYS A 72 -1.94 -4.03 -7.66
C LYS A 72 -1.86 -2.52 -7.38
N ALA A 73 -2.48 -1.73 -8.25
CA ALA A 73 -2.55 -0.27 -8.10
C ALA A 73 -3.27 0.14 -6.82
N PHE A 74 -4.39 -0.52 -6.50
CA PHE A 74 -5.18 -0.22 -5.30
C PHE A 74 -4.37 -0.45 -4.03
N ILE A 75 -3.70 -1.60 -3.91
CA ILE A 75 -2.86 -1.94 -2.75
C ILE A 75 -1.71 -0.94 -2.61
N ALA A 76 -1.01 -0.64 -3.71
CA ALA A 76 0.11 0.30 -3.70
C ALA A 76 -0.32 1.71 -3.25
N CYS A 77 -1.41 2.24 -3.85
CA CYS A 77 -1.94 3.55 -3.48
C CYS A 77 -2.47 3.60 -2.05
N LEU A 78 -3.19 2.55 -1.62
CA LEU A 78 -3.75 2.45 -0.27
C LEU A 78 -2.66 2.48 0.80
N TYR A 79 -1.57 1.76 0.59
CA TYR A 79 -0.42 1.78 1.48
C TYR A 79 0.27 3.14 1.45
N GLU A 80 0.71 3.61 0.28
CA GLU A 80 1.53 4.81 0.17
C GLU A 80 0.80 6.03 0.72
N GLY A 81 -0.37 6.36 0.16
CA GLY A 81 -1.10 7.58 0.51
C GLY A 81 -1.86 7.52 1.84
N GLY A 82 -1.78 6.40 2.56
CA GLY A 82 -2.43 6.19 3.85
C GLY A 82 -3.94 6.46 3.81
N PHE A 83 -4.60 6.24 2.67
CA PHE A 83 -5.98 6.68 2.45
C PHE A 83 -6.98 6.01 3.38
N ARG A 84 -8.05 6.74 3.70
CA ARG A 84 -9.30 6.06 4.09
C ARG A 84 -9.86 5.37 2.85
N ILE A 85 -10.49 4.21 3.02
CA ILE A 85 -11.07 3.51 1.88
C ILE A 85 -12.12 4.33 1.11
N SER A 86 -12.91 5.17 1.80
CA SER A 86 -13.87 6.05 1.14
C SER A 86 -13.19 7.13 0.30
N GLU A 87 -12.03 7.62 0.73
CA GLU A 87 -11.23 8.60 -0.03
C GLU A 87 -10.68 7.94 -1.29
N LEU A 88 -10.00 6.79 -1.13
CA LEU A 88 -9.39 6.09 -2.25
C LEU A 88 -10.47 5.61 -3.23
N GLY A 89 -11.48 4.88 -2.73
CA GLY A 89 -12.56 4.30 -3.53
C GLY A 89 -13.43 5.33 -4.25
N GLY A 90 -13.47 6.58 -3.76
CA GLY A 90 -14.21 7.68 -4.37
C GLY A 90 -13.44 8.47 -5.44
N LEU A 91 -12.14 8.21 -5.63
CA LEU A 91 -11.33 8.93 -6.61
C LEU A 91 -11.84 8.74 -8.03
N ARG A 92 -11.89 9.83 -8.78
CA ARG A 92 -12.19 9.87 -10.21
C ARG A 92 -10.93 10.18 -11.01
N MET A 93 -10.97 9.90 -12.31
CA MET A 93 -9.86 10.17 -13.22
C MET A 93 -9.36 11.63 -13.15
N LYS A 94 -10.28 12.60 -13.04
CA LYS A 94 -9.95 14.03 -12.90
C LYS A 94 -9.25 14.40 -11.59
N ASP A 95 -9.37 13.58 -10.55
CA ASP A 95 -8.87 13.89 -9.22
C ASP A 95 -7.38 13.50 -9.06
N VAL A 96 -6.80 12.89 -10.09
CA VAL A 96 -5.38 12.50 -10.15
C VAL A 96 -4.68 13.25 -11.28
N GLU A 97 -3.61 13.94 -10.93
CA GLU A 97 -2.75 14.64 -11.88
C GLU A 97 -1.33 14.11 -11.79
N PHE A 98 -0.71 13.83 -12.94
CA PHE A 98 0.68 13.40 -13.02
C PHE A 98 1.60 14.59 -13.24
N ASP A 99 2.73 14.60 -12.54
CA ASP A 99 3.82 15.57 -12.72
C ASP A 99 5.17 14.86 -12.85
N ARG A 100 6.26 15.63 -12.98
CA ARG A 100 7.61 15.07 -13.14
C ARG A 100 8.09 14.21 -11.97
N TYR A 101 7.45 14.31 -10.81
CA TYR A 101 7.83 13.62 -9.58
C TYR A 101 6.89 12.46 -9.24
N GLY A 102 5.78 12.27 -9.96
CA GLY A 102 4.82 11.21 -9.69
C GLY A 102 3.39 11.65 -9.96
N ALA A 103 2.49 11.42 -9.00
CA ALA A 103 1.09 11.81 -9.09
C ALA A 103 0.62 12.54 -7.82
N ILE A 104 -0.37 13.40 -7.99
CA ILE A 104 -1.07 14.08 -6.91
C ILE A 104 -2.53 13.65 -6.99
N ALA A 105 -3.03 13.07 -5.90
CA ALA A 105 -4.44 12.74 -5.74
C ALA A 105 -5.12 13.77 -4.82
N MET A 106 -6.19 14.38 -5.29
CA MET A 106 -7.05 15.25 -4.48
C MET A 106 -8.19 14.40 -3.91
N VAL A 107 -8.23 14.26 -2.58
CA VAL A 107 -9.27 13.46 -1.92
C VAL A 107 -10.09 14.30 -0.97
N GLU A 108 -11.38 13.99 -0.88
CA GLU A 108 -12.31 14.59 0.06
C GLU A 108 -12.68 13.60 1.15
N GLY A 109 -12.54 14.02 2.40
CA GLY A 109 -12.90 13.22 3.58
C GLY A 109 -13.68 14.04 4.60
N LYS A 110 -13.97 13.42 5.74
CA LYS A 110 -14.72 14.07 6.83
C LYS A 110 -14.07 15.35 7.38
N THR A 111 -12.75 15.47 7.22
CA THR A 111 -11.95 16.61 7.69
C THR A 111 -11.69 17.64 6.59
N GLY A 112 -12.36 17.52 5.45
CA GLY A 112 -12.16 18.38 4.27
C GLY A 112 -11.31 17.73 3.18
N MET A 113 -10.96 18.53 2.18
CA MET A 113 -10.09 18.11 1.09
C MET A 113 -8.63 18.06 1.54
N ARG A 114 -7.89 17.05 1.08
CA ARG A 114 -6.43 17.00 1.23
C ARG A 114 -5.77 16.57 -0.06
N ARG A 115 -4.55 17.07 -0.23
CA ARG A 115 -3.65 16.75 -1.33
C ARG A 115 -2.74 15.60 -0.92
N VAL A 116 -2.70 14.53 -1.71
CA VAL A 116 -1.89 13.34 -1.42
C VAL A 116 -0.89 13.12 -2.53
N ARG A 117 0.40 13.20 -2.18
CA ARG A 117 1.50 12.90 -3.10
C ARG A 117 1.71 11.38 -3.16
N LEU A 118 1.67 10.85 -4.37
CA LEU A 118 2.01 9.47 -4.70
C LEU A 118 3.26 9.47 -5.57
N ILE A 119 4.21 8.61 -5.24
CA ILE A 119 5.48 8.50 -5.95
C ILE A 119 5.75 7.02 -6.23
N TRP A 120 5.74 6.17 -5.19
CA TRP A 120 6.06 4.76 -5.31
C TRP A 120 4.95 3.95 -5.98
N SER A 121 3.68 4.30 -5.73
CA SER A 121 2.53 3.62 -6.33
C SER A 121 2.29 4.01 -7.78
N VAL A 122 2.94 5.08 -8.27
CA VAL A 122 2.67 5.71 -9.58
C VAL A 122 2.74 4.73 -10.74
N PRO A 123 3.75 3.86 -10.88
CA PRO A 123 3.79 2.98 -12.04
C PRO A 123 2.72 1.89 -12.00
N TYR A 124 2.26 1.46 -10.82
CA TYR A 124 1.10 0.57 -10.71
C TYR A 124 -0.17 1.32 -11.10
N LEU A 125 -0.35 2.54 -10.58
CA LEU A 125 -1.49 3.40 -10.90
C LEU A 125 -1.56 3.69 -12.40
N ALA A 126 -0.47 4.15 -13.01
CA ALA A 126 -0.41 4.47 -14.44
C ALA A 126 -0.75 3.26 -15.31
N GLN A 127 -0.22 2.07 -15.00
CA GLN A 127 -0.58 0.83 -15.71
C GLN A 127 -2.07 0.51 -15.62
N TRP A 128 -2.68 0.72 -14.45
CA TRP A 128 -4.11 0.52 -14.29
C TRP A 128 -4.94 1.56 -15.05
N LEU A 129 -4.56 2.85 -14.99
CA LEU A 129 -5.27 3.91 -15.70
C LEU A 129 -5.21 3.71 -17.22
N GLU A 130 -4.08 3.26 -17.76
CA GLU A 130 -3.94 2.97 -19.20
C GLU A 130 -4.85 1.82 -19.64
N ALA A 131 -4.98 0.79 -18.80
CA ALA A 131 -5.83 -0.38 -19.03
C ALA A 131 -7.29 -0.18 -18.59
N HIS A 132 -7.66 1.01 -18.12
CA HIS A 132 -8.97 1.26 -17.54
C HIS A 132 -10.06 1.25 -18.61
N PRO A 133 -11.21 0.57 -18.39
CA PRO A 133 -12.27 0.44 -19.40
C PRO A 133 -12.90 1.78 -19.81
N GLN A 134 -12.82 2.78 -18.94
CA GLN A 134 -13.34 4.13 -19.15
C GLN A 134 -12.23 5.20 -19.05
N ARG A 135 -11.02 4.91 -19.54
CA ARG A 135 -9.85 5.78 -19.37
C ARG A 135 -10.03 7.22 -19.89
N ASP A 136 -10.86 7.40 -20.92
CA ASP A 136 -11.09 8.70 -21.55
C ASP A 136 -12.16 9.53 -20.81
N ASP A 137 -12.94 8.91 -19.91
CA ASP A 137 -13.94 9.61 -19.11
C ASP A 137 -13.30 10.17 -17.82
N ARG A 138 -13.05 11.48 -17.82
CA ARG A 138 -12.49 12.20 -16.66
C ARG A 138 -13.36 12.11 -15.40
N THR A 139 -14.64 11.82 -15.52
CA THR A 139 -15.57 11.71 -14.39
C THR A 139 -15.73 10.30 -13.86
N ALA A 140 -15.24 9.29 -14.58
CA ALA A 140 -15.28 7.90 -14.17
C ALA A 140 -14.48 7.68 -12.88
N LEU A 141 -14.98 6.77 -12.04
CA LEU A 141 -14.26 6.27 -10.88
C LEU A 141 -13.01 5.53 -11.33
N ILE A 142 -11.90 5.69 -10.61
CA ILE A 142 -10.66 4.94 -10.89
C ILE A 142 -10.83 3.47 -10.54
N TRP A 143 -11.59 3.16 -9.48
CA TRP A 143 -11.70 1.81 -8.93
C TRP A 143 -13.03 1.17 -9.33
N VAL A 144 -13.03 0.55 -10.50
CA VAL A 144 -14.19 -0.15 -11.07
C VAL A 144 -13.97 -1.65 -11.12
N LYS A 145 -15.03 -2.40 -11.35
CA LYS A 145 -14.96 -3.78 -11.81
C LYS A 145 -14.38 -3.83 -13.23
N MET A 146 -13.95 -5.01 -13.68
CA MET A 146 -13.35 -5.16 -15.01
C MET A 146 -14.33 -4.82 -16.16
N ASN A 147 -15.64 -4.82 -15.89
CA ASN A 147 -16.70 -4.39 -16.81
C ASN A 147 -17.04 -2.89 -16.71
N GLY A 148 -16.29 -2.09 -15.94
CA GLY A 148 -16.53 -0.65 -15.77
C GLY A 148 -17.53 -0.26 -14.66
N GLU A 149 -18.23 -1.22 -14.05
CA GLU A 149 -19.17 -0.90 -12.97
C GLU A 149 -18.46 -0.46 -11.68
N PRO A 150 -19.10 0.38 -10.84
CA PRO A 150 -18.55 0.75 -9.54
C PRO A 150 -18.18 -0.45 -8.66
N LEU A 151 -17.01 -0.37 -8.02
CA LEU A 151 -16.55 -1.40 -7.11
C LEU A 151 -17.09 -1.16 -5.70
N MET A 152 -17.89 -2.11 -5.19
CA MET A 152 -18.42 -2.02 -3.82
C MET A 152 -17.34 -2.18 -2.76
N TYR A 153 -17.48 -1.48 -1.64
CA TYR A 153 -16.57 -1.59 -0.49
C TYR A 153 -16.34 -3.03 0.00
N GLN A 154 -17.42 -3.82 0.09
CA GLN A 154 -17.33 -5.23 0.50
C GLN A 154 -16.54 -6.09 -0.49
N ALA A 155 -16.59 -5.77 -1.79
CA ALA A 155 -15.82 -6.46 -2.81
C ALA A 155 -14.32 -6.21 -2.63
N ILE A 156 -13.93 -4.97 -2.34
CA ILE A 156 -12.53 -4.62 -2.05
C ILE A 156 -12.03 -5.39 -0.83
N ARG A 157 -12.79 -5.39 0.27
CA ARG A 157 -12.41 -6.10 1.50
C ARG A 157 -12.23 -7.59 1.26
N THR A 158 -13.19 -8.21 0.56
CA THR A 158 -13.12 -9.63 0.20
C THR A 158 -11.91 -9.92 -0.68
N GLN A 159 -11.62 -9.03 -1.64
CA GLN A 159 -10.49 -9.19 -2.55
C GLN A 159 -9.15 -9.08 -1.82
N LEU A 160 -8.99 -8.12 -0.91
CA LEU A 160 -7.79 -8.00 -0.07
C LEU A 160 -7.55 -9.27 0.77
N GLN A 161 -8.60 -9.87 1.32
CA GLN A 161 -8.49 -11.12 2.07
C GLN A 161 -8.07 -12.30 1.19
N LYS A 162 -8.59 -12.39 -0.04
CA LYS A 162 -8.18 -13.41 -1.02
C LYS A 162 -6.71 -13.26 -1.40
N ILE A 163 -6.26 -12.02 -1.64
CA ILE A 163 -4.86 -11.71 -1.96
C ILE A 163 -3.96 -12.08 -0.77
N ALA A 164 -4.33 -11.70 0.45
CA ALA A 164 -3.58 -12.05 1.66
C ALA A 164 -3.43 -13.57 1.85
N LYS A 165 -4.51 -14.33 1.58
CA LYS A 165 -4.47 -15.80 1.64
C LYS A 165 -3.49 -16.38 0.61
N ARG A 166 -3.47 -15.84 -0.61
CA ARG A 166 -2.50 -16.28 -1.65
C ARG A 166 -1.07 -15.93 -1.29
N ALA A 167 -0.84 -14.75 -0.73
CA ALA A 167 0.47 -14.31 -0.26
C ALA A 167 0.95 -15.03 1.02
N GLY A 168 0.15 -15.92 1.62
CA GLY A 168 0.51 -16.63 2.85
C GLY A 168 0.52 -15.76 4.11
N ILE A 169 -0.07 -14.56 4.05
CA ILE A 169 -0.06 -13.60 5.17
C ILE A 169 -1.15 -13.97 6.18
N LYS A 170 -0.73 -14.31 7.40
CA LYS A 170 -1.63 -14.70 8.51
C LYS A 170 -2.25 -13.50 9.24
N LYS A 171 -1.66 -12.31 9.08
CA LYS A 171 -2.16 -11.07 9.69
C LYS A 171 -3.50 -10.67 9.10
N LYS A 172 -4.25 -9.84 9.83
CA LYS A 172 -5.46 -9.23 9.27
C LYS A 172 -5.06 -8.23 8.19
N VAL A 173 -5.60 -8.41 6.98
CA VAL A 173 -5.42 -7.50 5.86
C VAL A 173 -6.75 -6.83 5.54
N ASN A 174 -6.87 -5.56 5.90
CA ASN A 174 -7.99 -4.71 5.54
C ASN A 174 -7.53 -3.25 5.42
N PRO A 175 -8.34 -2.33 4.87
CA PRO A 175 -7.91 -0.96 4.62
C PRO A 175 -7.41 -0.19 5.84
N HIS A 176 -7.97 -0.47 7.02
CA HIS A 176 -7.48 0.14 8.26
C HIS A 176 -6.08 -0.35 8.60
N ASN A 177 -5.77 -1.64 8.42
CA ASN A 177 -4.41 -2.17 8.64
C ASN A 177 -3.37 -1.47 7.75
N PHE A 178 -3.67 -1.24 6.47
CA PHE A 178 -2.77 -0.48 5.59
C PHE A 178 -2.48 0.92 6.14
N ARG A 179 -3.52 1.64 6.54
CA ARG A 179 -3.39 2.98 7.11
C ARG A 179 -2.63 2.98 8.43
N HIS A 180 -2.89 2.02 9.32
CA HIS A 180 -2.15 1.85 10.58
C HIS A 180 -0.67 1.58 10.32
N SER A 181 -0.38 0.70 9.36
CA SER A 181 1.00 0.36 8.97
C SER A 181 1.72 1.58 8.44
N ARG A 182 1.11 2.31 7.50
CA ARG A 182 1.68 3.54 6.96
C ARG A 182 1.89 4.61 8.03
N SER A 183 0.91 4.80 8.93
CA SER A 183 1.02 5.77 10.03
C SER A 183 2.19 5.42 10.96
N THR A 184 2.37 4.13 11.28
CA THR A 184 3.47 3.64 12.11
C THR A 184 4.82 3.86 11.44
N HIS A 185 4.94 3.53 10.14
CA HIS A 185 6.18 3.71 9.39
C HIS A 185 6.55 5.18 9.14
N LEU A 186 5.57 6.09 9.20
CA LEU A 186 5.80 7.52 9.09
C LEU A 186 6.12 8.18 10.44
N ALA A 187 5.73 7.58 11.56
CA ALA A 187 5.87 8.20 12.89
C ALA A 187 7.33 8.40 13.33
N SER A 188 8.28 7.64 12.79
CA SER A 188 9.73 7.87 12.99
C SER A 188 10.31 8.97 12.10
N ARG A 189 9.57 9.41 11.06
CA ARG A 189 10.11 10.29 10.01
C ARG A 189 9.41 11.64 9.91
N LEU A 190 8.17 11.73 10.39
CA LEU A 190 7.35 12.93 10.31
C LEU A 190 7.01 13.44 11.71
N THR A 191 6.90 14.76 11.83
CA THR A 191 6.34 15.39 13.02
C THR A 191 4.84 15.11 13.12
N GLU A 192 4.25 15.34 14.30
CA GLU A 192 2.82 15.10 14.51
C GLU A 192 1.95 15.96 13.59
N SER A 193 2.29 17.24 13.42
CA SER A 193 1.58 18.14 12.50
C SER A 193 1.70 17.69 11.03
N GLN A 194 2.89 17.23 10.61
CA GLN A 194 3.07 16.65 9.27
C GLN A 194 2.25 15.37 9.09
N MET A 195 2.15 14.51 10.12
CA MET A 195 1.28 13.33 10.08
C MET A 195 -0.19 13.72 9.97
N GLU A 196 -0.63 14.77 10.68
CA GLU A 196 -2.00 15.26 10.63
C GLU A 196 -2.36 15.75 9.22
N GLU A 197 -1.50 16.56 8.62
CA GLU A 197 -1.67 17.02 7.25
C GLU A 197 -1.67 15.82 6.27
N TYR A 198 -0.65 14.96 6.38
CA TYR A 198 -0.48 13.82 5.47
C TYR A 198 -1.66 12.86 5.54
N LEU A 199 -2.13 12.50 6.74
CA LEU A 199 -3.18 11.50 6.92
C LEU A 199 -4.59 12.13 6.89
N GLY A 200 -4.73 13.45 6.89
CA GLY A 200 -6.03 14.12 6.99
C GLY A 200 -6.67 13.93 8.36
N TRP A 201 -5.91 14.25 9.41
CA TRP A 201 -6.44 14.46 10.75
C TRP A 201 -6.60 15.96 11.01
N ALA A 202 -7.51 16.31 11.91
CA ALA A 202 -7.63 17.69 12.38
C ALA A 202 -6.31 18.13 13.03
N GLN A 203 -5.94 19.40 12.89
CA GLN A 203 -4.75 19.94 13.55
C GLN A 203 -4.89 19.83 15.08
N GLY A 204 -3.84 19.36 15.76
CA GLY A 204 -3.85 19.10 17.20
C GLY A 204 -4.63 17.84 17.61
N SER A 205 -4.80 16.89 16.68
CA SER A 205 -5.40 15.60 16.96
C SER A 205 -4.53 14.77 17.90
N ARG A 206 -5.16 13.94 18.74
CA ARG A 206 -4.44 12.92 19.52
C ARG A 206 -4.07 11.67 18.70
N MET A 207 -4.35 11.66 17.40
CA MET A 207 -4.10 10.49 16.56
C MET A 207 -2.62 10.20 16.30
N PRO A 208 -1.74 11.20 16.03
CA PRO A 208 -0.31 10.95 15.84
C PRO A 208 0.35 10.29 17.06
N SER A 209 0.03 10.73 18.28
CA SER A 209 0.67 10.24 19.51
C SER A 209 0.51 8.73 19.71
N ILE A 210 -0.57 8.14 19.20
CA ILE A 210 -0.79 6.68 19.21
C ILE A 210 0.36 5.93 18.51
N TYR A 211 0.95 6.51 17.47
CA TYR A 211 2.00 5.89 16.65
C TYR A 211 3.41 6.36 17.03
N VAL A 212 3.55 7.61 17.46
CA VAL A 212 4.85 8.19 17.87
C VAL A 212 5.46 7.41 19.04
N HIS A 213 4.64 6.95 20.00
CA HIS A 213 5.12 6.14 21.12
C HIS A 213 5.61 4.74 20.69
N LEU A 214 5.18 4.24 19.52
CA LEU A 214 5.59 2.94 18.98
C LEU A 214 6.84 3.05 18.13
N SER A 215 7.04 4.18 17.46
CA SER A 215 8.17 4.38 16.56
C SER A 215 9.46 4.80 17.27
N GLY A 216 9.42 5.01 18.59
CA GLY A 216 10.58 5.33 19.42
C GLY A 216 11.47 6.35 18.73
N ARG A 217 10.96 7.58 18.51
CA ARG A 217 11.72 8.64 17.81
C ARG A 217 13.16 8.61 18.30
N ASP A 218 14.09 8.45 17.37
CA ASP A 218 15.52 8.45 17.63
C ASP A 218 15.96 9.87 17.99
N LEU A 219 15.61 10.27 19.21
CA LEU A 219 15.89 11.58 19.77
C LEU A 219 17.40 11.79 19.81
N ASP A 220 18.15 10.72 20.06
CA ASP A 220 19.60 10.70 19.97
C ASP A 220 20.06 10.96 18.53
N GLY A 221 19.46 10.32 17.53
CA GLY A 221 19.79 10.57 16.13
C GLY A 221 19.48 11.99 15.65
N ASP A 222 18.37 12.57 16.10
CA ASP A 222 18.02 13.97 15.80
C ASP A 222 18.95 14.95 16.52
N LEU A 223 19.36 14.66 17.76
CA LEU A 223 20.38 15.42 18.49
C LEU A 223 21.75 15.32 17.80
N LEU A 224 22.17 14.11 17.42
CA LEU A 224 23.43 13.88 16.71
C LEU A 224 23.49 14.70 15.43
N LYS A 225 22.41 14.74 14.63
CA LYS A 225 22.32 15.60 13.44
C LYS A 225 22.46 17.09 13.76
N MET A 226 21.85 17.58 14.83
CA MET A 226 22.00 18.98 15.25
C MET A 226 23.46 19.35 15.54
N TYR A 227 24.26 18.40 16.02
CA TYR A 227 25.69 18.58 16.26
C TYR A 227 26.58 18.12 15.10
N GLY A 228 26.02 17.82 13.92
CA GLY A 228 26.77 17.40 12.74
C GLY A 228 27.35 15.98 12.80
N LEU A 229 26.85 15.16 13.72
CA LEU A 229 27.23 13.75 13.88
C LEU A 229 26.24 12.86 13.12
N GLU A 230 26.77 11.89 12.38
CA GLU A 230 25.93 10.91 11.69
C GLU A 230 25.36 9.89 12.69
N ALA A 231 24.06 9.96 12.92
CA ALA A 231 23.33 8.90 13.59
C ALA A 231 23.37 7.61 12.75
N ARG A 232 23.60 6.45 13.39
CA ARG A 232 23.39 5.16 12.72
C ARG A 232 21.91 5.06 12.33
N HIS A 233 21.65 5.25 11.05
CA HIS A 233 20.30 5.30 10.51
C HIS A 233 19.45 4.08 10.87
N ASP A 234 18.18 4.34 11.22
CA ASP A 234 17.04 3.46 10.97
C ASP A 234 17.15 2.78 9.59
N GLU A 235 16.74 1.51 9.49
CA GLU A 235 16.74 0.79 8.21
C GLU A 235 16.19 1.66 7.07
N PRO A 236 16.95 1.85 5.96
CA PRO A 236 16.46 2.59 4.82
C PRO A 236 15.16 1.96 4.32
N ILE A 237 14.22 2.79 3.82
CA ILE A 237 13.01 2.32 3.13
C ILE A 237 13.44 1.24 2.14
N LYS A 238 12.92 0.02 2.29
CA LYS A 238 13.27 -1.09 1.39
C LYS A 238 12.60 -0.87 0.03
N LEU A 239 11.53 -0.08 0.01
CA LEU A 239 10.83 0.42 -1.18
C LEU A 239 11.50 1.66 -1.83
N LYS A 240 12.79 1.60 -2.17
CA LYS A 240 13.44 2.68 -2.94
C LYS A 240 13.12 2.59 -4.43
N MET A 241 12.73 3.70 -5.04
CA MET A 241 12.72 3.81 -6.50
C MET A 241 14.12 3.64 -7.04
N GLN A 242 14.20 2.98 -8.19
CA GLN A 242 15.45 2.76 -8.89
C GLN A 242 15.40 3.45 -10.25
N GLU A 243 16.44 4.22 -10.55
CA GLU A 243 16.60 4.83 -11.85
C GLU A 243 17.14 3.79 -12.83
N CYS A 244 16.54 3.70 -14.01
CA CYS A 244 17.01 2.77 -15.03
C CYS A 244 18.42 3.19 -15.50
N PRO A 245 19.43 2.30 -15.43
CA PRO A 245 20.79 2.64 -15.87
C PRO A 245 20.88 2.89 -17.38
N HIS A 246 19.87 2.48 -18.15
CA HIS A 246 19.87 2.60 -19.61
C HIS A 246 19.13 3.83 -20.13
N CYS A 247 17.94 4.11 -19.62
CA CYS A 247 17.09 5.20 -20.13
C CYS A 247 16.73 6.25 -19.07
N ARG A 248 17.27 6.15 -17.86
CA ARG A 248 17.04 7.07 -16.74
C ARG A 248 15.59 7.20 -16.26
N THR A 249 14.69 6.35 -16.77
CA THR A 249 13.32 6.29 -16.27
C THR A 249 13.32 5.78 -14.83
N VAL A 250 12.60 6.46 -13.95
CA VAL A 250 12.38 6.05 -12.56
C VAL A 250 11.39 4.89 -12.54
N ASN A 251 11.79 3.75 -11.96
CA ASN A 251 10.97 2.55 -11.84
C ASN A 251 10.60 2.30 -10.37
N THR A 252 9.53 1.53 -10.15
CA THR A 252 9.12 1.15 -8.80
C THR A 252 10.20 0.38 -8.07
N ALA A 253 10.13 0.45 -6.75
CA ALA A 253 10.93 -0.43 -5.92
C ALA A 253 10.61 -1.89 -6.23
N GLY A 254 11.65 -2.71 -6.41
CA GLY A 254 11.51 -4.11 -6.80
C GLY A 254 11.21 -4.37 -8.28
N ALA A 255 11.08 -3.34 -9.12
CA ALA A 255 10.95 -3.54 -10.57
C ALA A 255 12.16 -4.33 -11.11
N ARG A 256 11.91 -5.49 -11.71
CA ARG A 256 12.96 -6.29 -12.36
C ARG A 256 13.28 -5.84 -13.78
N ILE A 257 12.33 -5.15 -14.41
CA ILE A 257 12.39 -4.69 -15.80
C ILE A 257 11.96 -3.23 -15.85
N CYS A 258 12.64 -2.44 -16.69
CA CYS A 258 12.30 -1.04 -16.89
C CYS A 258 10.95 -0.87 -17.60
N ILE A 259 10.08 -0.01 -17.08
CA ILE A 259 8.76 0.27 -17.67
C ILE A 259 8.85 0.92 -19.05
N ASN A 260 9.91 1.71 -19.29
CA ASN A 260 10.09 2.44 -20.55
C ASN A 260 10.86 1.60 -21.57
N CYS A 261 12.13 1.27 -21.29
CA CYS A 261 12.98 0.59 -22.27
C CYS A 261 12.91 -0.94 -22.23
N ARG A 262 12.14 -1.53 -21.31
CA ARG A 262 11.99 -2.99 -21.11
C ARG A 262 13.30 -3.78 -20.90
N LYS A 263 14.39 -3.08 -20.55
CA LYS A 263 15.66 -3.70 -20.18
C LYS A 263 15.63 -4.16 -18.71
N PRO A 264 16.33 -5.25 -18.38
CA PRO A 264 16.50 -5.69 -16.99
C PRO A 264 17.09 -4.58 -16.12
N LEU A 265 16.57 -4.48 -14.90
CA LEU A 265 17.09 -3.59 -13.85
C LEU A 265 17.95 -4.37 -12.83
N VAL A 266 17.75 -5.68 -12.75
CA VAL A 266 18.47 -6.59 -11.85
C VAL A 266 19.38 -7.49 -12.68
N VAL A 267 20.59 -7.74 -12.18
CA VAL A 267 21.64 -8.52 -12.87
C VAL A 267 21.20 -9.96 -13.14
N GLU A 268 20.51 -10.60 -12.18
CA GLU A 268 19.99 -11.97 -12.31
C GLU A 268 19.08 -12.12 -13.55
N GLU A 269 18.13 -11.19 -13.73
CA GLU A 269 17.20 -11.20 -14.86
C GLU A 269 17.91 -10.87 -16.20
N ALA A 270 19.03 -10.15 -16.15
CA ALA A 270 19.89 -9.92 -17.31
C ALA A 270 20.60 -11.22 -17.73
N MET A 271 21.10 -11.99 -16.76
CA MET A 271 21.74 -13.29 -16.98
C MET A 271 20.75 -14.33 -17.51
N ASP A 272 19.58 -14.46 -16.88
CA ASP A 272 18.52 -15.39 -17.33
C ASP A 272 18.10 -15.11 -18.79
N ARG A 273 18.01 -13.82 -19.15
CA ARG A 273 17.63 -13.43 -20.51
C ARG A 273 18.76 -13.65 -21.51
N GLU A 274 20.00 -13.46 -21.11
CA GLU A 274 21.17 -13.79 -21.93
C GLU A 274 21.26 -15.30 -22.18
N GLU A 275 20.94 -16.10 -21.17
CA GLU A 275 20.89 -17.56 -21.27
C GLU A 275 19.75 -18.04 -22.17
N GLN A 276 18.55 -17.46 -22.03
CA GLN A 276 17.43 -17.68 -22.96
C GLN A 276 17.77 -17.27 -24.39
N LEU A 277 18.46 -16.15 -24.59
CA LEU A 277 18.92 -15.71 -25.92
C LEU A 277 19.93 -16.68 -26.51
N LYS A 278 20.90 -17.17 -25.72
CA LYS A 278 21.88 -18.18 -26.15
C LYS A 278 21.21 -19.49 -26.55
N GLU A 279 20.22 -19.93 -25.77
CA GLU A 279 19.49 -21.16 -26.06
C GLU A 279 18.61 -21.02 -27.30
N MET A 280 17.92 -19.87 -27.45
CA MET A 280 17.17 -19.57 -28.67
C MET A 280 18.09 -19.46 -29.89
N LEU A 281 19.30 -18.90 -29.74
CA LEU A 281 20.31 -18.87 -30.81
C LEU A 281 20.75 -20.27 -31.20
N ARG A 282 21.01 -21.16 -30.23
CA ARG A 282 21.33 -22.58 -30.48
C ARG A 282 20.24 -23.27 -31.28
N VAL A 283 18.99 -23.15 -30.86
CA VAL A 283 17.84 -23.74 -31.56
C VAL A 283 17.73 -23.19 -32.98
N MET A 284 17.90 -21.87 -33.17
CA MET A 284 17.92 -21.27 -34.51
C MET A 284 19.06 -21.80 -35.38
N ILE A 285 20.28 -21.98 -34.83
CA ILE A 285 21.44 -22.56 -35.53
C ILE A 285 21.16 -24.01 -35.93
N GLU A 286 20.57 -24.82 -35.06
CA GLU A 286 20.21 -26.21 -35.38
C GLU A 286 19.15 -26.30 -36.47
N LEU A 287 18.13 -25.43 -36.41
CA LEU A 287 17.08 -25.36 -37.43
C LEU A 287 17.65 -24.95 -38.79
N THR A 288 18.54 -23.95 -38.82
CA THR A 288 19.22 -23.54 -40.06
C THR A 288 20.23 -24.55 -40.58
N ALA A 289 20.83 -25.36 -39.72
CA ALA A 289 21.72 -26.43 -40.14
C ALA A 289 20.95 -27.58 -40.83
N LYS A 290 19.68 -27.78 -40.46
CA LYS A 290 18.81 -28.84 -41.02
C LYS A 290 18.08 -28.43 -42.30
N ASP A 291 17.95 -27.12 -42.58
CA ASP A 291 17.29 -26.59 -43.79
C ASP A 291 18.26 -25.74 -44.66
N PRO A 292 18.74 -26.28 -45.80
CA PRO A 292 19.65 -25.59 -46.72
C PRO A 292 19.09 -24.27 -47.29
N GLU A 293 17.77 -24.16 -47.45
CA GLU A 293 17.12 -23.00 -48.04
C GLU A 293 17.08 -21.83 -47.05
N MET A 294 16.87 -22.15 -45.77
CA MET A 294 16.89 -21.20 -44.66
C MET A 294 18.30 -20.62 -44.42
N LYS A 295 19.33 -21.45 -44.56
CA LYS A 295 20.75 -21.05 -44.48
C LYS A 295 21.13 -20.03 -45.57
N ALA A 296 20.63 -20.21 -46.78
CA ALA A 296 20.87 -19.29 -47.90
C ALA A 296 20.18 -17.93 -47.71
N LYS A 297 18.98 -17.89 -47.10
CA LYS A 297 18.27 -16.65 -46.77
C LYS A 297 18.94 -15.86 -45.64
N LEU A 298 19.43 -16.54 -44.60
CA LEU A 298 20.14 -15.88 -43.50
C LEU A 298 21.50 -15.31 -43.92
N GLY A 299 22.22 -15.97 -44.83
CA GLY A 299 23.46 -15.44 -45.40
C GLY A 299 23.30 -14.10 -46.15
N LYS A 300 22.09 -13.79 -46.66
CA LYS A 300 21.78 -12.51 -47.32
C LYS A 300 21.33 -11.40 -46.36
N LEU A 301 21.00 -11.72 -45.11
CA LEU A 301 20.55 -10.76 -44.08
C LEU A 301 21.72 -10.15 -43.31
N PHE A 302 22.88 -10.79 -43.32
CA PHE A 302 24.10 -10.36 -42.61
C PHE A 302 25.24 -9.91 -43.56
N SER A 303 24.94 -9.75 -44.85
CA SER A 303 25.79 -9.14 -45.88
C SER A 303 25.32 -7.73 -46.20
#